data_AF-A0A7W8GFA4-F1
#
_entry.id   AF-A0A7W8GFA4-F1
#
_cell.length_a   1.000
_cell.length_b   1.000
_cell.length_c   1.000
_cell.angle_alpha   90.00
_cell.angle_beta   90.00
_cell.angle_gamma   90.00
#
_symmetry.space_group_name_H-M   'P 1'
#
loop_
_entity.id
_entity.type
_entity.pdbx_description
1 polymer ?
#
loop_
_entity_poly.entity_id
_entity_poly.type
_entity_poly.pdbx_seq_one_letter_code
_entity_poly.pdbx_strand_id
1 'polypeptide(L)'
;MPRPDLAAARAAALEALGRGAERTLEKLEAAGLVVVRRSDLPDPSAGRRTLGDVEVIIPEDWREPFALIVEAGSEVLDLHALKTAVPAIREAVHLARIMGHRVDVEIDEAEGLVMRAWTVEP
;
A
#
# COMPACT_ATOMS: atom_id res chain seq x y z
N MET A 1 5.13 -7.01 -18.63
CA MET A 1 3.78 -6.42 -18.51
C MET A 1 3.26 -6.05 -19.90
N PRO A 2 1.99 -6.33 -20.23
CA PRO A 2 1.39 -5.79 -21.43
C PRO A 2 1.35 -4.26 -21.33
N ARG A 3 1.63 -3.54 -22.43
CA ARG A 3 1.51 -2.08 -22.47
C ARG A 3 0.04 -1.69 -22.29
N PRO A 4 -0.29 -0.69 -21.44
CA PRO A 4 -1.66 -0.21 -21.29
C PRO A 4 -2.24 0.26 -22.62
N ASP A 5 -3.47 -0.13 -22.93
CA ASP A 5 -4.18 0.35 -24.12
C ASP A 5 -4.85 1.69 -23.81
N LEU A 6 -4.09 2.77 -24.05
CA LEU A 6 -4.54 4.13 -23.77
C LEU A 6 -5.73 4.56 -24.63
N ALA A 7 -5.86 4.01 -25.85
CA ALA A 7 -6.97 4.33 -26.74
C ALA A 7 -8.27 3.71 -26.22
N ALA A 8 -8.23 2.44 -25.82
CA ALA A 8 -9.36 1.77 -25.18
C ALA A 8 -9.74 2.42 -23.85
N ALA A 9 -8.76 2.84 -23.04
CA ALA A 9 -9.00 3.55 -21.78
C ALA A 9 -9.69 4.91 -22.00
N ARG A 10 -9.26 5.67 -23.01
CA ARG A 10 -9.86 6.96 -23.37
C ARG A 10 -11.29 6.80 -23.84
N ALA A 11 -11.58 5.81 -24.69
CA ALA A 11 -12.94 5.52 -25.16
C ALA A 11 -13.87 5.19 -23.98
N ALA A 12 -13.43 4.31 -23.07
CA ALA A 12 -14.21 3.96 -21.88
C ALA A 12 -14.45 5.18 -20.96
N ALA A 13 -13.45 6.06 -20.81
CA ALA A 13 -13.59 7.27 -20.01
C ALA A 13 -14.56 8.28 -20.62
N LEU A 14 -14.58 8.43 -21.96
CA LEU A 14 -15.54 9.26 -22.67
C LEU A 14 -16.97 8.78 -22.46
N GLU A 15 -17.20 7.46 -22.56
CA GLU A 15 -18.52 6.88 -22.29
C GLU A 15 -18.95 7.06 -20.83
N ALA A 16 -18.04 6.84 -19.87
CA ALA A 16 -18.35 6.94 -18.45
C ALA A 16 -18.63 8.38 -17.97
N LEU A 17 -17.91 9.36 -18.50
CA LEU A 17 -18.02 10.77 -18.09
C LEU A 17 -19.14 11.53 -18.81
N GLY A 18 -19.60 11.04 -19.96
CA GLY A 18 -20.73 11.62 -20.70
C GLY A 18 -20.44 13.03 -21.27
N ARG A 19 -21.42 13.93 -21.24
CA ARG A 19 -21.28 15.25 -21.87
C ARG A 19 -20.20 16.09 -21.16
N GLY A 20 -19.21 16.56 -21.93
CA GLY A 20 -18.09 17.35 -21.41
C GLY A 20 -16.86 16.53 -21.00
N ALA A 21 -16.88 15.21 -21.26
CA ALA A 21 -15.76 14.32 -21.01
C ALA A 21 -14.49 14.75 -21.75
N GLU A 22 -14.60 15.15 -23.03
CA GLU A 22 -13.46 15.57 -23.86
C GLU A 22 -12.67 16.70 -23.20
N ARG A 23 -13.34 17.76 -22.76
CA ARG A 23 -12.71 18.90 -22.09
C ARG A 23 -12.06 18.52 -20.76
N THR A 24 -12.62 17.54 -20.05
CA THR A 24 -12.05 17.04 -18.80
C THR A 24 -10.79 16.23 -19.07
N LEU A 25 -10.84 15.34 -20.07
CA LEU A 25 -9.70 14.53 -20.48
C LEU A 25 -8.56 15.38 -21.02
N GLU A 26 -8.84 16.40 -21.84
CA GLU A 26 -7.84 17.36 -22.33
C GLU A 26 -7.14 18.10 -21.20
N LYS A 27 -7.87 18.49 -20.14
CA LYS A 27 -7.26 19.12 -18.96
C LYS A 27 -6.35 18.16 -18.20
N LEU A 28 -6.73 16.90 -18.10
CA LEU A 28 -5.91 15.86 -17.45
C LEU A 28 -4.63 15.61 -18.28
N GLU A 29 -4.76 15.46 -19.60
CA GLU A 29 -3.63 15.28 -20.52
C GLU A 29 -2.68 16.50 -20.47
N ALA A 30 -3.22 17.73 -20.44
CA ALA A 30 -2.43 18.95 -20.30
C ALA A 30 -1.69 19.06 -18.95
N ALA A 31 -2.21 18.42 -17.90
CA ALA A 31 -1.54 18.30 -16.61
C ALA A 31 -0.53 17.14 -16.55
N GLY A 32 -0.30 16.42 -17.65
CA GLY A 32 0.58 15.25 -17.71
C GLY A 32 -0.02 13.97 -17.13
N LEU A 33 -1.34 13.95 -16.89
CA LEU A 33 -2.05 12.78 -16.38
C LEU A 33 -2.61 11.95 -17.53
N VAL A 34 -2.55 10.62 -17.40
CA VAL A 34 -3.03 9.67 -18.42
C VAL A 34 -4.11 8.79 -17.82
N VAL A 35 -5.18 8.56 -18.57
CA VAL A 35 -6.24 7.64 -18.17
C VAL A 35 -5.90 6.22 -18.60
N VAL A 36 -5.96 5.28 -17.66
CA VAL A 36 -5.72 3.85 -17.88
C VAL A 36 -6.90 3.04 -17.34
N ARG A 37 -7.17 1.87 -17.94
CA ARG A 37 -8.18 0.96 -17.37
C ARG A 37 -7.60 0.28 -16.14
N ARG A 38 -8.44 0.05 -15.14
CA ARG A 38 -8.05 -0.66 -13.91
C ARG A 38 -7.50 -2.06 -14.20
N SER A 39 -8.01 -2.76 -15.21
CA SER A 39 -7.53 -4.09 -15.63
C SER A 39 -6.13 -4.07 -16.24
N ASP A 40 -5.68 -2.90 -16.73
CA ASP A 40 -4.35 -2.73 -17.32
C ASP A 40 -3.31 -2.32 -16.25
N LEU A 41 -3.77 -2.01 -15.03
CA LEU A 41 -2.92 -1.81 -13.87
C LEU A 41 -2.63 -3.17 -13.21
N PRO A 42 -1.44 -3.35 -12.60
CA PRO A 42 -1.23 -4.47 -11.71
C PRO A 42 -2.33 -4.50 -10.64
N ASP A 43 -2.82 -5.69 -10.31
CA ASP A 43 -3.79 -5.83 -9.23
C ASP A 43 -3.15 -5.25 -7.96
N PRO A 44 -3.73 -4.21 -7.35
CA PRO A 44 -3.14 -3.58 -6.17
C PRO A 44 -3.08 -4.52 -4.96
N SER A 45 -3.77 -5.67 -5.01
CA SER A 45 -3.70 -6.73 -4.02
C SER A 45 -2.75 -7.88 -4.37
N ALA A 46 -2.25 -7.95 -5.62
CA ALA A 46 -1.25 -8.95 -5.97
C ALA A 46 0.06 -8.63 -5.23
N GLY A 47 0.53 -9.57 -4.42
CA GLY A 47 1.69 -9.37 -3.55
C GLY A 47 1.34 -8.87 -2.15
N ARG A 48 0.06 -8.63 -1.84
CA ARG A 48 -0.35 -8.35 -0.46
C ARG A 48 -0.57 -9.63 0.32
N ARG A 49 -0.04 -9.68 1.53
CA ARG A 49 -0.36 -10.72 2.49
C ARG A 49 -0.40 -10.18 3.90
N THR A 50 -1.16 -10.86 4.75
CA THR A 50 -1.20 -10.60 6.18
C THR A 50 -0.22 -11.55 6.88
N LEU A 51 0.65 -10.98 7.71
CA LEU A 51 1.46 -11.73 8.66
C LEU A 51 0.85 -11.52 10.04
N GLY A 52 0.50 -12.63 10.69
CA GLY A 52 -0.07 -12.60 12.03
C GLY A 52 0.97 -12.96 13.09
N ASP A 53 0.73 -12.52 14.32
CA ASP A 53 1.58 -12.80 15.49
C ASP A 53 3.06 -12.46 15.23
N VAL A 54 3.30 -11.23 14.79
CA VAL A 54 4.63 -10.75 14.41
C VAL A 54 5.29 -9.92 15.52
N GLU A 55 6.61 -9.96 15.55
CA GLU A 55 7.43 -8.98 16.25
C GLU A 55 7.87 -7.89 15.27
N VAL A 56 7.59 -6.63 15.62
CA VAL A 56 7.97 -5.46 14.81
C VAL A 56 9.07 -4.68 15.52
N ILE A 57 10.25 -4.65 14.91
CA ILE A 57 11.42 -3.99 15.43
C ILE A 57 11.58 -2.64 14.73
N ILE A 58 11.40 -1.57 15.49
CA ILE A 58 11.50 -0.19 15.03
C ILE A 58 12.78 0.43 15.59
N PRO A 59 13.66 1.02 14.75
CA PRO A 59 14.86 1.70 15.24
C PRO A 59 14.52 2.94 16.07
N GLU A 60 15.39 3.37 16.99
CA GLU A 60 15.11 4.49 17.89
C GLU A 60 14.85 5.82 17.14
N ASP A 61 15.70 6.15 16.16
CA ASP A 61 15.52 7.31 15.29
C ASP A 61 14.71 6.95 14.03
N TRP A 62 13.48 6.46 14.24
CA TRP A 62 12.63 6.00 13.13
C TRP A 62 12.11 7.16 12.29
N ARG A 63 12.78 7.38 11.18
CA ARG A 63 12.56 8.46 10.21
C ARG A 63 12.55 7.92 8.79
N GLU A 64 12.06 8.73 7.85
CA GLU A 64 12.00 8.40 6.42
C GLU A 64 13.39 7.92 5.93
N PRO A 65 13.50 6.72 5.30
CA PRO A 65 12.44 5.96 4.61
C PRO A 65 11.60 5.02 5.49
N PHE A 66 11.65 5.14 6.82
CA PHE A 66 10.87 4.34 7.79
C PHE A 66 11.15 2.83 7.70
N ALA A 67 12.43 2.45 7.59
CA ALA A 67 12.86 1.07 7.65
C ALA A 67 12.50 0.42 9.01
N LEU A 68 12.08 -0.84 8.98
CA LEU A 68 11.72 -1.66 10.14
C LEU A 68 11.91 -3.14 9.81
N ILE A 69 12.01 -3.98 10.83
CA ILE A 69 12.09 -5.44 10.67
C ILE A 69 10.78 -6.04 11.18
N VAL A 70 10.22 -6.97 10.40
CA VAL A 70 9.08 -7.81 10.82
C VAL A 70 9.56 -9.24 10.94
N GLU A 71 9.43 -9.81 12.14
CA GLU A 71 9.71 -11.22 12.40
C GLU A 71 8.38 -11.97 12.56
N ALA A 72 8.16 -12.98 11.72
CA ALA A 72 6.96 -13.81 11.71
C ALA A 72 7.37 -15.30 11.76
N GLY A 73 7.42 -15.87 12.97
CA GLY A 73 7.88 -17.25 13.17
C GLY A 73 9.36 -17.41 12.78
N SER A 74 9.65 -18.10 11.68
CA SER A 74 11.01 -18.28 11.15
C SER A 74 11.37 -17.29 10.04
N GLU A 75 10.43 -16.43 9.64
CA GLU A 75 10.62 -15.46 8.58
C GLU A 75 11.02 -14.10 9.17
N VAL A 76 12.08 -13.50 8.61
CA VAL A 76 12.55 -12.17 8.98
C VAL A 76 12.55 -11.31 7.73
N LEU A 77 11.84 -10.18 7.77
CA LEU A 77 11.64 -9.30 6.63
C LEU A 77 12.15 -7.89 6.95
N ASP A 78 13.10 -7.43 6.14
CA ASP A 78 13.54 -6.03 6.12
C ASP A 78 12.60 -5.22 5.22
N LEU A 79 11.72 -4.42 5.82
CA LEU A 79 10.66 -3.69 5.13
C LEU A 79 10.73 -2.19 5.41
N HIS A 80 9.96 -1.42 4.65
CA HIS A 80 9.73 0.00 4.94
C HIS A 80 8.26 0.24 5.29
N ALA A 81 7.96 1.13 6.22
CA ALA A 81 6.58 1.51 6.46
C ALA A 81 6.10 2.48 5.37
N LEU A 82 4.90 2.22 4.86
CA LEU A 82 4.15 3.24 4.14
C LEU A 82 3.95 4.45 5.07
N LYS A 83 4.26 5.66 4.59
CA LYS A 83 4.21 6.89 5.40
C LYS A 83 2.88 7.09 6.15
N THR A 84 1.76 6.73 5.52
CA THR A 84 0.42 6.82 6.13
C THR A 84 0.17 5.74 7.19
N ALA A 85 0.91 4.63 7.16
CA ALA A 85 0.80 3.53 8.11
C ALA A 85 1.64 3.75 9.38
N VAL A 86 2.65 4.63 9.33
CA VAL A 86 3.58 4.90 10.46
C VAL A 86 2.86 5.12 11.80
N PRO A 87 1.80 5.95 11.91
CA PRO A 87 1.10 6.13 13.18
C PRO A 87 0.48 4.84 13.72
N ALA A 88 -0.18 4.06 12.87
CA ALA A 88 -0.82 2.79 13.25
C ALA A 88 0.21 1.73 13.66
N ILE A 89 1.38 1.70 12.99
CA ILE A 89 2.49 0.82 13.37
C ILE A 89 3.02 1.19 14.76
N ARG A 90 3.26 2.48 15.03
CA ARG A 90 3.71 2.92 16.37
C ARG A 90 2.71 2.52 17.45
N GLU A 91 1.43 2.78 17.20
CA GLU A 91 0.35 2.47 18.12
C GLU A 91 0.27 0.96 18.39
N ALA A 92 0.26 0.13 17.33
CA ALA A 92 0.15 -1.31 17.48
C ALA A 92 1.33 -1.90 18.27
N VAL A 93 2.57 -1.48 17.97
CA VAL A 93 3.77 -1.91 18.71
C VAL A 93 3.73 -1.45 20.16
N HIS A 94 3.26 -0.22 20.41
CA HIS A 94 3.14 0.30 21.77
C HIS A 94 2.09 -0.45 22.59
N LEU A 95 0.91 -0.69 22.02
CA LEU A 95 -0.16 -1.44 22.65
C LEU A 95 0.25 -2.89 22.92
N ALA A 96 0.90 -3.56 21.96
CA ALA A 96 1.44 -4.91 22.15
C ALA A 96 2.39 -4.99 23.35
N ARG A 97 3.30 -4.01 23.48
CA ARG A 97 4.25 -3.94 24.62
C ARG A 97 3.57 -3.71 25.97
N ILE A 98 2.51 -2.90 26.01
CA ILE A 98 1.84 -2.53 27.27
C ILE A 98 0.81 -3.59 27.69
N MET A 99 0.01 -4.06 26.74
CA MET A 99 -1.16 -4.91 26.99
C MET A 99 -0.88 -6.39 26.73
N GLY A 100 0.30 -6.75 26.24
CA GLY A 100 0.64 -8.12 25.86
C GLY A 100 -0.17 -8.61 24.65
N HIS A 101 -0.64 -7.70 23.80
CA HIS A 101 -1.33 -8.05 22.56
C HIS A 101 -0.35 -8.54 21.50
N ARG A 102 -0.87 -9.33 20.55
CA ARG A 102 -0.15 -9.71 19.34
C ARG A 102 -0.27 -8.60 18.31
N VAL A 103 0.72 -8.48 17.43
CA VAL A 103 0.67 -7.56 16.30
C VAL A 103 0.47 -8.38 15.03
N ASP A 104 -0.44 -7.92 14.19
CA ASP A 104 -0.60 -8.40 12.83
C ASP A 104 -0.26 -7.23 11.87
N VAL A 105 0.31 -7.55 10.72
CA VAL A 105 0.67 -6.58 9.69
C VAL A 105 0.17 -7.01 8.32
N GLU A 106 -0.29 -6.04 7.53
CA GLU A 106 -0.48 -6.21 6.09
C GLU A 106 0.76 -5.67 5.39
N ILE A 107 1.38 -6.52 4.58
CA ILE A 107 2.56 -6.15 3.78
C ILE A 107 2.23 -6.20 2.30
N ASP A 108 2.94 -5.39 1.52
CA ASP A 108 3.08 -5.50 0.08
C ASP A 108 4.48 -6.06 -0.20
N GLU A 109 4.55 -7.36 -0.55
CA GLU A 109 5.80 -8.06 -0.82
C GLU A 109 6.52 -7.53 -2.06
N ALA A 110 5.77 -7.05 -3.06
CA ALA A 110 6.35 -6.60 -4.32
C ALA A 110 7.11 -5.28 -4.12
N GLU A 111 6.59 -4.41 -3.25
CA GLU A 111 7.18 -3.10 -2.93
C GLU A 111 8.05 -3.14 -1.66
N GLY A 112 8.03 -4.22 -0.89
CA GLY A 112 8.76 -4.32 0.39
C GLY A 112 8.21 -3.37 1.45
N LEU A 113 6.88 -3.20 1.49
CA LEU A 113 6.20 -2.21 2.33
C LEU A 113 5.31 -2.83 3.40
N VAL A 114 5.33 -2.28 4.61
CA VAL A 114 4.25 -2.45 5.58
C VAL A 114 3.17 -1.43 5.30
N MET A 115 2.00 -1.92 4.90
CA MET A 115 0.84 -1.13 4.49
C MET A 115 -0.05 -0.77 5.67
N ARG A 116 -0.13 -1.66 6.68
CA ARG A 116 -0.94 -1.48 7.89
C ARG A 116 -0.44 -2.38 9.01
N ALA A 117 -0.70 -1.99 10.25
CA ALA A 117 -0.51 -2.82 11.44
C ALA A 117 -1.71 -2.65 12.39
N TRP A 118 -2.05 -3.71 13.13
CA TRP A 118 -3.08 -3.69 14.16
C TRP A 118 -2.76 -4.70 15.26
N THR A 119 -3.36 -4.51 16.44
CA THR A 119 -3.24 -5.47 17.55
C THR A 119 -4.39 -6.45 17.59
N VAL A 120 -4.10 -7.68 18.02
CA VAL A 120 -5.08 -8.74 18.26
C VAL A 120 -4.93 -9.20 19.71
N GLU A 121 -6.06 -9.42 20.39
CA GLU A 121 -6.06 -10.00 21.74
C GLU A 121 -5.38 -11.39 21.74
N PRO A 122 -4.74 -11.79 22.85
CA PRO A 122 -4.10 -13.09 22.97
C PRO A 122 -5.04 -14.27 22.67
#